data_AF-A0A2V8VWR6-F1
#
_entry.id   AF-A0A2V8VWR6-F1
#
_cell.length_a   1.000
_cell.length_b   1.000
_cell.length_c   1.000
_cell.angle_alpha   90.00
_cell.angle_beta   90.00
_cell.angle_gamma   90.00
#
_symmetry.space_group_name_H-M   'P 1'
#
loop_
_entity.id
_entity.type
_entity.pdbx_description
1 polymer ?
#
loop_
_entity_poly.entity_id
_entity_poly.type
_entity_poly.pdbx_seq_one_letter_code
_entity_poly.pdbx_strand_id
1 'polypeptide(L)'
;MNLLLGVALVLGLMIMIHEWGHFIVARLFGVRVDVFSIGFGPRLFGWKRGATDYRISALPFGGYVRMAGQDLSEVDSNDVAPTGAPDELMSKPRWQRALISFAGPAVNLIFPILLLTGLFVAVGLPYSSFYDLPVQVVALPTGQASPLQVGDKLLSINGVRNPTWEQAQKALKQAAPGDKLKLEVENAGQTRTVEVPLTASTTLDRILGYLPRPPILDEVAPGTPAERAGLKEGDQILAVDGQKIEYWERESHEA
;
A
#
# COMPACT_ATOMS: atom_id res chain seq x y z
N MET A 1 1.16 -18.34 16.76
CA MET A 1 -0.01 -17.68 17.37
C MET A 1 -0.62 -16.56 16.51
N ASN A 2 0.10 -15.97 15.54
CA ASN A 2 -0.27 -14.65 15.01
C ASN A 2 -1.20 -14.66 13.77
N LEU A 3 -1.16 -15.70 12.93
CA LEU A 3 -1.94 -15.70 11.69
C LEU A 3 -3.44 -15.85 11.93
N LEU A 4 -3.86 -16.82 12.75
CA LEU A 4 -5.28 -17.05 13.03
C LEU A 4 -5.94 -15.86 13.75
N LEU A 5 -5.22 -15.27 14.71
CA LEU A 5 -5.68 -14.05 15.38
C LEU A 5 -5.79 -12.89 14.40
N GLY A 6 -4.79 -12.70 13.52
CA GLY A 6 -4.82 -11.67 12.48
C GLY A 6 -5.96 -11.86 11.49
N VAL A 7 -6.18 -13.08 11.00
CA VAL A 7 -7.30 -13.42 10.11
C VAL A 7 -8.63 -13.13 10.79
N ALA A 8 -8.81 -13.55 12.05
CA ALA A 8 -10.05 -13.32 12.78
C ALA A 8 -10.31 -11.82 13.01
N LEU A 9 -9.27 -11.03 13.30
CA LEU A 9 -9.37 -9.58 13.47
C LEU A 9 -9.75 -8.89 12.15
N VAL A 10 -9.05 -9.22 11.06
CA VAL A 10 -9.31 -8.61 9.74
C VAL A 10 -10.71 -8.97 9.23
N LEU A 11 -11.10 -10.25 9.33
CA LEU A 11 -12.45 -10.68 8.95
C LEU A 11 -13.51 -10.02 9.83
N GLY A 12 -13.28 -9.92 11.14
CA GLY A 12 -14.19 -9.25 12.05
C GLY A 12 -14.37 -7.76 11.72
N LEU A 13 -13.28 -7.05 11.46
CA LEU A 13 -13.32 -5.66 11.04
C LEU A 13 -14.06 -5.49 9.69
N MET A 14 -13.78 -6.37 8.72
CA MET A 14 -14.40 -6.37 7.40
C MET A 14 -15.92 -6.58 7.48
N ILE A 15 -16.38 -7.52 8.32
CA ILE A 15 -17.81 -7.74 8.55
C ILE A 15 -18.42 -6.52 9.25
N MET A 16 -17.78 -5.96 10.27
CA MET A 16 -18.32 -4.78 10.97
C MET A 16 -18.49 -3.57 10.04
N ILE A 17 -17.54 -3.32 9.15
CA ILE A 17 -17.62 -2.24 8.16
C ILE A 17 -18.73 -2.50 7.12
N HIS A 18 -18.89 -3.76 6.71
CA HIS A 18 -19.98 -4.20 5.83
C HIS A 18 -21.35 -3.90 6.44
N GLU A 19 -21.55 -4.34 7.69
CA GLU A 19 -22.77 -4.11 8.46
C GLU A 19 -23.04 -2.61 8.65
N TRP A 20 -21.99 -1.82 8.89
CA TRP A 20 -22.10 -0.36 8.97
C TRP A 20 -22.60 0.27 7.67
N GLY A 21 -22.20 -0.26 6.51
CA GLY A 21 -22.72 0.18 5.20
C GLY A 21 -24.22 -0.02 5.06
N HIS A 22 -24.72 -1.22 5.39
CA HIS A 22 -26.17 -1.49 5.42
C HIS A 22 -26.91 -0.55 6.38
N PHE A 23 -26.37 -0.37 7.59
CA PHE A 23 -26.93 0.49 8.61
C PHE A 23 -27.13 1.94 8.14
N ILE A 24 -26.09 2.55 7.57
CA ILE A 24 -26.16 3.94 7.11
C ILE A 24 -27.24 4.09 6.04
N VAL A 25 -27.20 3.25 5.00
CA VAL A 25 -28.11 3.40 3.86
C VAL A 25 -29.55 3.09 4.26
N ALA A 26 -29.77 2.12 5.15
CA ALA A 26 -31.08 1.87 5.74
C ALA A 26 -31.63 3.11 6.48
N ARG A 27 -30.80 3.74 7.33
CA ARG A 27 -31.18 4.95 8.07
C ARG A 27 -31.44 6.14 7.14
N LEU A 28 -30.67 6.28 6.06
CA LEU A 28 -30.86 7.33 5.05
C LEU A 28 -32.21 7.20 4.32
N PHE A 29 -32.67 5.98 4.01
CA PHE A 29 -34.00 5.75 3.43
C PHE A 29 -35.14 5.68 4.46
N GLY A 30 -34.87 6.02 5.72
CA GLY A 30 -35.85 6.00 6.79
C GLY A 30 -36.39 4.59 7.07
N VAL A 31 -35.54 3.57 6.92
CA VAL A 31 -35.81 2.21 7.41
C VAL A 31 -35.39 2.17 8.88
N ARG A 32 -36.27 1.63 9.72
CA ARG A 32 -36.01 1.41 11.13
C ARG A 32 -35.03 0.25 11.28
N VAL A 33 -33.94 0.53 12.00
CA VAL A 33 -32.97 -0.49 12.41
C VAL A 33 -33.26 -0.80 13.87
N ASP A 34 -33.62 -2.02 14.18
CA ASP A 34 -33.97 -2.44 15.53
C ASP A 34 -32.72 -2.76 16.35
N VAL A 35 -31.72 -3.40 15.72
CA VAL A 35 -30.46 -3.79 16.37
C VAL A 35 -29.27 -3.49 15.47
N PHE A 36 -28.23 -2.90 16.06
CA PHE A 36 -26.90 -2.83 15.48
C PHE A 36 -25.91 -3.44 16.48
N SER A 37 -25.40 -4.63 16.19
CA SER A 37 -24.50 -5.36 17.08
C SER A 37 -23.08 -5.35 16.54
N ILE A 38 -22.13 -4.97 17.40
CA ILE A 38 -20.72 -5.24 17.21
C ILE A 38 -20.43 -6.55 17.95
N GLY A 39 -20.02 -7.56 17.18
CA GLY A 39 -19.82 -8.91 17.64
C GLY A 39 -21.10 -9.75 17.68
N PHE A 40 -20.90 -11.02 18.04
CA PHE A 40 -21.94 -12.05 18.12
C PHE A 40 -22.07 -12.61 19.55
N GLY A 41 -23.16 -13.35 19.79
CA GLY A 41 -23.42 -14.01 21.06
C GLY A 41 -24.04 -13.09 22.12
N PRO A 42 -23.88 -13.42 23.41
CA PRO A 42 -24.55 -12.70 24.49
C PRO A 42 -24.09 -11.24 24.54
N ARG A 43 -25.06 -10.34 24.75
CA ARG A 43 -24.82 -8.90 24.95
C ARG A 43 -23.98 -8.70 26.20
N LEU A 44 -22.81 -8.07 26.06
CA LEU A 44 -22.01 -7.63 27.19
C LEU A 44 -22.52 -6.28 27.70
N PHE A 45 -22.64 -5.31 26.80
CA PHE A 45 -23.17 -3.99 27.10
C PHE A 45 -23.79 -3.36 25.85
N GLY A 46 -24.47 -2.23 26.01
CA GLY A 46 -25.10 -1.54 24.89
C GLY A 46 -26.03 -0.43 25.35
N TRP A 47 -26.46 0.40 24.42
CA TRP A 47 -27.39 1.50 24.68
C TRP A 47 -28.44 1.59 23.60
N LYS A 48 -29.62 2.11 23.94
CA LYS A 48 -30.68 2.38 22.98
C LYS A 48 -30.65 3.85 22.58
N ARG A 49 -30.61 4.13 21.29
CA ARG A 49 -30.76 5.51 20.76
C ARG A 49 -31.81 5.52 19.66
N GLY A 50 -32.95 6.16 19.97
CA GLY A 50 -34.14 6.11 19.13
C GLY A 50 -34.73 4.69 19.10
N ALA A 51 -34.97 4.17 17.90
CA ALA A 51 -35.45 2.81 17.71
C ALA A 51 -34.34 1.74 17.79
N THR A 52 -33.08 2.13 17.60
CA THR A 52 -31.95 1.19 17.46
C THR A 52 -31.32 0.87 18.81
N ASP A 53 -31.21 -0.43 19.11
CA ASP A 53 -30.43 -0.98 20.21
C ASP A 53 -29.01 -1.28 19.73
N TYR A 54 -28.04 -0.49 20.20
CA TYR A 54 -26.62 -0.66 19.90
C TYR A 54 -26.03 -1.62 20.91
N ARG A 55 -25.50 -2.74 20.44
CA ARG A 55 -24.99 -3.82 21.30
C ARG A 55 -23.51 -4.07 21.04
N ILE A 56 -22.79 -4.38 22.10
CA ILE A 56 -21.46 -4.97 22.03
C ILE A 56 -21.57 -6.34 22.67
N SER A 57 -21.27 -7.37 21.87
CA SER A 57 -21.49 -8.77 22.20
C SER A 57 -20.16 -9.48 22.43
N ALA A 58 -20.20 -10.64 23.10
CA ALA A 58 -19.01 -11.30 23.62
C ALA A 58 -17.97 -11.71 22.57
N LEU A 59 -18.40 -12.07 21.34
CA LEU A 59 -17.50 -12.51 20.28
C LEU A 59 -17.20 -11.36 19.30
N PRO A 60 -15.98 -10.80 19.25
CA PRO A 60 -15.67 -9.59 18.47
C PRO A 60 -15.43 -9.85 16.96
N PHE A 61 -15.85 -11.00 16.43
CA PHE A 61 -15.51 -11.45 15.07
C PHE A 61 -16.50 -10.95 13.99
N GLY A 62 -16.98 -9.71 14.10
CA GLY A 62 -17.92 -9.13 13.14
C GLY A 62 -19.04 -8.37 13.81
N GLY A 63 -20.26 -8.54 13.30
CA GLY A 63 -21.46 -7.89 13.80
C GLY A 63 -22.67 -8.26 12.95
N TYR A 64 -23.83 -7.67 13.26
CA TYR A 64 -25.02 -7.79 12.43
C TYR A 64 -25.91 -6.56 12.56
N VAL A 65 -26.61 -6.23 11.48
CA VAL A 65 -27.70 -5.25 11.46
C VAL A 65 -29.03 -5.95 11.29
N ARG A 66 -29.99 -5.62 12.16
CA ARG A 66 -31.37 -6.06 12.02
C ARG A 66 -32.28 -4.89 11.65
N MET A 67 -32.93 -5.00 10.50
CA MET A 67 -33.87 -3.99 9.99
C MET A 67 -35.31 -4.46 10.20
N ALA A 68 -36.20 -3.51 10.49
CA ALA A 68 -37.62 -3.80 10.68
C ALA A 68 -38.25 -4.35 9.41
N GLY A 69 -39.09 -5.38 9.53
CA GLY A 69 -39.74 -6.05 8.40
C GLY A 69 -38.79 -6.88 7.52
N GLN A 70 -37.54 -7.08 7.91
CA GLN A 70 -36.64 -8.05 7.29
C GLN A 70 -36.90 -9.42 7.94
N ASP A 71 -37.35 -10.38 7.12
CA ASP A 71 -37.57 -11.76 7.56
C ASP A 71 -36.21 -12.46 7.71
N LEU A 72 -35.63 -12.34 8.89
CA LEU A 72 -34.40 -13.05 9.25
C LEU A 72 -34.82 -14.14 10.23
N SER A 73 -34.99 -15.33 9.67
CA SER A 73 -35.14 -16.58 10.41
C SER A 73 -34.25 -16.58 11.66
N GLU A 74 -34.93 -16.64 12.80
CA GLU A 74 -34.48 -16.85 14.18
C GLU A 74 -32.98 -16.98 14.43
N VAL A 75 -32.42 -16.02 15.17
CA VAL A 75 -31.46 -16.36 16.23
C VAL A 75 -31.77 -15.70 17.57
N ASP A 76 -32.49 -14.56 17.69
CA ASP A 76 -32.66 -13.98 19.05
C ASP A 76 -33.71 -12.85 19.30
N SER A 77 -34.92 -12.89 18.74
CA SER A 77 -36.07 -12.22 19.40
C SER A 77 -37.41 -12.44 18.70
N ASN A 78 -38.44 -12.80 19.47
CA ASN A 78 -39.87 -12.59 19.23
C ASN A 78 -40.22 -12.03 17.85
N ASP A 79 -40.57 -12.92 16.92
CA ASP A 79 -40.96 -12.62 15.55
C ASP A 79 -42.07 -11.57 15.51
N VAL A 80 -41.69 -10.31 15.28
CA VAL A 80 -42.65 -9.28 14.87
C VAL A 80 -42.81 -9.45 13.37
N ALA A 81 -43.84 -10.18 12.98
CA ALA A 81 -44.23 -10.32 11.58
C ALA A 81 -44.28 -8.92 10.91
N PRO A 82 -43.87 -8.78 9.63
CA PRO A 82 -43.90 -7.52 8.93
C PRO A 82 -45.29 -6.87 9.05
N THR A 83 -45.34 -5.68 9.66
CA THR A 83 -46.62 -4.98 9.89
C THR A 83 -47.01 -4.13 8.69
N GLY A 84 -46.13 -3.98 7.70
CA GLY A 84 -46.32 -3.10 6.55
C GLY A 84 -46.12 -1.63 6.90
N ALA A 85 -45.53 -1.34 8.07
CA ALA A 85 -45.26 0.03 8.48
C ALA A 85 -44.33 0.74 7.47
N PRO A 86 -44.49 2.05 7.25
CA PRO A 86 -43.73 2.78 6.22
C PRO A 86 -42.22 2.84 6.50
N ASP A 87 -41.80 2.56 7.73
CA ASP A 87 -40.40 2.48 8.16
C ASP A 87 -39.83 1.05 8.16
N GLU A 88 -40.57 0.07 7.64
CA GLU A 88 -40.06 -1.29 7.39
C GLU A 88 -39.35 -1.40 6.04
N LEU A 89 -38.37 -2.31 5.96
CA LEU A 89 -37.59 -2.57 4.75
C LEU A 89 -38.49 -3.00 3.59
N MET A 90 -39.45 -3.89 3.84
CA MET A 90 -40.32 -4.45 2.79
C MET A 90 -41.35 -3.45 2.25
N SER A 91 -41.64 -2.40 3.01
CA SER A 91 -42.50 -1.29 2.60
C SER A 91 -41.78 -0.31 1.65
N LYS A 92 -40.45 -0.40 1.51
CA LYS A 92 -39.68 0.48 0.62
C LYS A 92 -39.69 0.01 -0.84
N PRO A 93 -39.62 0.96 -1.81
CA PRO A 93 -39.39 0.65 -3.21
C PRO A 93 -38.22 -0.33 -3.42
N ARG A 94 -38.35 -1.22 -4.40
CA ARG A 94 -37.35 -2.29 -4.67
C ARG A 94 -35.94 -1.74 -4.91
N TRP A 95 -35.82 -0.58 -5.53
CA TRP A 95 -34.52 0.06 -5.78
C TRP A 95 -33.84 0.53 -4.48
N GLN A 96 -34.60 1.01 -3.49
CA GLN A 96 -34.04 1.39 -2.18
C GLN A 96 -33.55 0.15 -1.43
N ARG A 97 -34.33 -0.93 -1.44
CA ARG A 97 -33.91 -2.23 -0.89
C ARG A 97 -32.64 -2.74 -1.56
N ALA A 98 -32.58 -2.70 -2.88
CA ALA A 98 -31.39 -3.11 -3.63
C ALA A 98 -30.16 -2.28 -3.24
N LEU A 99 -30.28 -0.95 -3.10
CA LEU A 99 -29.18 -0.10 -2.64
C LEU A 99 -28.76 -0.40 -1.20
N ILE A 100 -29.72 -0.64 -0.29
CA ILE A 100 -29.42 -1.06 1.09
C ILE A 100 -28.62 -2.36 1.07
N SER A 101 -29.07 -3.38 0.32
CA SER A 101 -28.35 -4.66 0.19
C SER A 101 -27.00 -4.56 -0.52
N PHE A 102 -26.81 -3.58 -1.39
CA PHE A 102 -25.51 -3.34 -2.04
C PHE A 102 -24.55 -2.50 -1.18
N ALA A 103 -25.06 -1.75 -0.20
CA ALA A 103 -24.28 -0.83 0.59
C ALA A 103 -23.13 -1.50 1.36
N GLY A 104 -23.37 -2.69 1.94
CA GLY A 104 -22.34 -3.43 2.67
C GLY A 104 -21.12 -3.76 1.81
N PRO A 105 -21.29 -4.48 0.67
CA PRO A 105 -20.19 -4.74 -0.27
C PRO A 105 -19.52 -3.45 -0.78
N ALA A 106 -20.30 -2.41 -1.10
CA ALA A 106 -19.76 -1.16 -1.61
C ALA A 106 -18.84 -0.46 -0.60
N VAL A 107 -19.23 -0.40 0.68
CA VAL A 107 -18.40 0.21 1.73
C VAL A 107 -17.12 -0.59 1.96
N ASN A 108 -17.14 -1.92 1.84
CA ASN A 108 -15.92 -2.73 1.91
C ASN A 108 -14.93 -2.48 0.77
N LEU A 109 -15.39 -1.96 -0.37
CA LEU A 109 -14.51 -1.52 -1.46
C LEU A 109 -14.01 -0.08 -1.25
N ILE A 110 -14.89 0.82 -0.81
CA ILE A 110 -14.58 2.24 -0.65
C ILE A 110 -13.70 2.50 0.57
N PHE A 111 -13.97 1.81 1.69
CA PHE A 111 -13.28 2.06 2.95
C PHE A 111 -11.76 1.85 2.85
N PRO A 112 -11.23 0.74 2.29
CA PRO A 112 -9.79 0.57 2.13
C PRO A 112 -9.15 1.63 1.23
N ILE A 113 -9.85 2.06 0.17
CA ILE A 113 -9.34 3.13 -0.71
C ILE A 113 -9.18 4.42 0.09
N LEU A 114 -10.22 4.85 0.80
CA LEU A 114 -10.17 6.07 1.61
C LEU A 114 -9.14 5.97 2.73
N LEU A 115 -9.05 4.81 3.39
CA LEU A 115 -8.10 4.55 4.45
C LEU A 115 -6.66 4.64 3.94
N LEU A 116 -6.34 3.95 2.84
CA LEU A 116 -5.00 3.95 2.26
C LEU A 116 -4.64 5.31 1.65
N THR A 117 -5.58 5.97 0.96
CA THR A 117 -5.36 7.33 0.46
C THR A 117 -5.09 8.29 1.60
N GLY A 118 -5.89 8.26 2.67
CA GLY A 118 -5.68 9.08 3.85
C GLY A 118 -4.33 8.81 4.52
N LEU A 119 -3.95 7.53 4.62
CA LEU A 119 -2.64 7.11 5.13
C LEU A 119 -1.49 7.67 4.28
N PHE A 120 -1.55 7.52 2.96
CA PHE A 120 -0.49 8.01 2.07
C PHE A 120 -0.43 9.53 2.00
N VAL A 121 -1.56 10.23 2.11
CA VAL A 121 -1.58 11.70 2.20
C VAL A 121 -0.99 12.17 3.53
N ALA A 122 -1.27 11.49 4.65
CA ALA A 122 -0.82 11.89 5.97
C ALA A 122 0.66 11.54 6.24
N VAL A 123 1.10 10.36 5.82
CA VAL A 123 2.45 9.84 6.08
C VAL A 123 3.42 10.19 4.94
N GLY A 124 2.90 10.41 3.73
CA GLY A 124 3.72 10.47 2.52
C GLY A 124 4.28 9.11 2.12
N LEU A 125 4.88 9.04 0.94
CA LEU A 125 5.75 7.94 0.56
C LEU A 125 7.18 8.50 0.45
N PRO A 126 8.20 7.78 0.97
CA PRO A 126 9.59 8.19 0.77
C PRO A 126 9.90 8.15 -0.73
N TYR A 127 9.89 9.33 -1.38
CA TYR A 127 10.32 9.52 -2.75
C TYR A 127 11.74 10.09 -2.71
N SER A 128 12.72 9.28 -3.08
CA SER A 128 14.10 9.72 -3.03
C SER A 128 14.39 10.77 -4.10
N SER A 129 14.91 11.93 -3.70
CA SER A 129 15.19 13.06 -4.60
C SER A 129 16.15 12.73 -5.74
N PHE A 130 16.95 11.67 -5.63
CA PHE A 130 17.83 11.24 -6.72
C PHE A 130 17.08 10.77 -7.97
N TYR A 131 15.79 10.41 -7.88
CA TYR A 131 14.99 10.02 -9.05
C TYR A 131 14.83 11.16 -10.07
N ASP A 132 14.90 12.41 -9.60
CA ASP A 132 14.77 13.61 -10.42
C ASP A 132 16.13 14.15 -10.91
N LEU A 133 17.24 13.60 -10.43
CA LEU A 133 18.57 13.98 -10.86
C LEU A 133 18.90 13.36 -12.23
N PRO A 134 19.69 14.04 -13.07
CA PRO A 134 20.27 13.45 -14.27
C PRO A 134 21.06 12.18 -13.94
N VAL A 135 21.01 11.19 -14.82
CA VAL A 135 21.74 9.93 -14.61
C VAL A 135 23.25 10.17 -14.71
N GLN A 136 23.94 9.81 -13.64
CA GLN A 136 25.40 9.73 -13.57
C GLN A 136 25.79 8.39 -12.94
N VAL A 137 26.65 7.64 -13.60
CA VAL A 137 27.12 6.34 -13.12
C VAL A 137 28.11 6.57 -11.99
N VAL A 138 27.69 6.27 -10.76
CA VAL A 138 28.54 6.43 -9.56
C VAL A 138 29.18 5.12 -9.13
N ALA A 139 28.51 3.99 -9.36
CA ALA A 139 28.99 2.66 -9.02
C ALA A 139 28.39 1.63 -9.98
N LEU A 140 29.14 0.56 -10.27
CA LEU A 140 28.75 -0.53 -11.17
C LEU A 140 28.90 -1.89 -10.46
N PRO A 141 28.11 -2.92 -10.84
CA PRO A 141 28.26 -4.25 -10.28
C PRO A 141 29.64 -4.86 -10.56
N THR A 142 30.28 -5.44 -9.54
CA THR A 142 31.55 -6.13 -9.70
C THR A 142 31.36 -7.46 -10.43
N GLY A 143 32.30 -7.84 -11.29
CA GLY A 143 32.27 -9.12 -12.00
C GLY A 143 31.26 -9.24 -13.15
N GLN A 144 30.47 -8.18 -13.43
CA GLN A 144 29.63 -8.11 -14.63
C GLN A 144 30.15 -7.03 -15.58
N ALA A 145 30.21 -7.37 -16.88
CA ALA A 145 30.53 -6.38 -17.89
C ALA A 145 29.38 -5.36 -18.03
N SER A 146 29.64 -4.14 -17.56
CA SER A 146 28.78 -2.97 -17.81
C SER A 146 29.17 -2.29 -19.12
N PRO A 147 28.21 -1.84 -19.93
CA PRO A 147 28.49 -1.02 -21.11
C PRO A 147 28.97 0.40 -20.76
N LEU A 148 28.73 0.85 -19.52
CA LEU A 148 29.12 2.17 -19.02
C LEU A 148 30.29 2.08 -18.05
N GLN A 149 30.91 3.23 -17.77
CA GLN A 149 31.99 3.38 -16.81
C GLN A 149 31.59 4.35 -15.69
N VAL A 150 32.21 4.20 -14.51
CA VAL A 150 32.04 5.16 -13.41
C VAL A 150 32.45 6.55 -13.89
N GLY A 151 31.63 7.55 -13.58
CA GLY A 151 31.77 8.93 -14.03
C GLY A 151 30.97 9.27 -15.30
N ASP A 152 30.45 8.28 -16.02
CA ASP A 152 29.63 8.52 -17.21
C ASP A 152 28.37 9.31 -16.84
N LYS A 153 28.16 10.46 -17.50
CA LYS A 153 26.91 11.22 -17.47
C LYS A 153 26.06 10.84 -18.67
N LEU A 154 24.81 10.47 -18.44
CA LEU A 154 23.90 10.10 -19.51
C LEU A 154 23.34 11.36 -20.19
N LEU A 155 23.77 11.62 -21.41
CA LEU A 155 23.28 12.74 -22.22
C LEU A 155 21.98 12.39 -22.94
N SER A 156 21.82 11.14 -23.40
CA SER A 156 20.56 10.70 -23.98
C SER A 156 20.32 9.20 -23.89
N ILE A 157 19.03 8.81 -23.84
CA ILE A 157 18.54 7.43 -23.92
C ILE A 157 17.40 7.35 -24.92
N ASN A 158 17.59 6.61 -26.03
CA ASN A 158 16.61 6.47 -27.11
C ASN A 158 16.00 7.82 -27.58
N GLY A 159 16.83 8.88 -27.61
CA GLY A 159 16.42 10.23 -28.03
C GLY A 159 15.87 11.14 -26.92
N VAL A 160 15.60 10.63 -25.72
CA VAL A 160 15.30 11.48 -24.54
C VAL A 160 16.59 12.14 -24.07
N ARG A 161 16.65 13.47 -24.10
CA ARG A 161 17.83 14.26 -23.71
C ARG A 161 17.88 14.52 -22.21
N ASN A 162 19.09 14.43 -21.65
CA ASN A 162 19.41 14.62 -20.23
C ASN A 162 18.39 13.94 -19.30
N PRO A 163 18.17 12.62 -19.44
CA PRO A 163 17.13 11.91 -18.72
C PRO A 163 17.41 11.89 -17.21
N THR A 164 16.35 12.01 -16.41
CA THR A 164 16.42 11.72 -14.98
C THR A 164 16.53 10.21 -14.73
N TRP A 165 16.91 9.82 -13.52
CA TRP A 165 16.91 8.41 -13.11
C TRP A 165 15.54 7.75 -13.27
N GLU A 166 14.44 8.43 -12.94
CA GLU A 166 13.08 7.94 -13.19
C GLU A 166 12.82 7.70 -14.68
N GLN A 167 13.17 8.66 -15.53
CA GLN A 167 12.96 8.58 -16.97
C GLN A 167 13.80 7.46 -17.60
N ALA A 168 15.05 7.30 -17.18
CA ALA A 168 15.93 6.24 -17.68
C ALA A 168 15.44 4.85 -17.23
N GLN A 169 14.97 4.71 -15.98
CA GLN A 169 14.33 3.49 -15.50
C GLN A 169 13.07 3.15 -16.28
N LYS A 170 12.23 4.15 -16.55
CA LYS A 170 11.01 3.99 -17.33
C LYS A 170 11.32 3.56 -18.76
N ALA A 171 12.29 4.19 -19.42
CA ALA A 171 12.73 3.84 -20.77
C ALA A 171 13.21 2.38 -20.85
N LEU A 172 13.97 1.92 -19.85
CA LEU A 172 14.42 0.52 -19.77
C LEU A 172 13.27 -0.47 -19.54
N LYS A 173 12.34 -0.16 -18.63
CA LYS A 173 11.17 -1.01 -18.35
C LYS A 173 10.20 -1.11 -19.53
N GLN A 174 10.16 -0.10 -20.37
CA GLN A 174 9.28 -0.04 -21.55
C GLN A 174 9.89 -0.71 -22.78
N ALA A 175 11.19 -0.95 -22.81
CA ALA A 175 11.86 -1.59 -23.93
C ALA A 175 11.68 -3.12 -23.88
N ALA A 176 11.49 -3.73 -25.05
CA ALA A 176 11.26 -5.17 -25.16
C ALA A 176 12.59 -5.95 -25.19
N PRO A 177 12.62 -7.21 -24.72
CA PRO A 177 13.75 -8.09 -24.97
C PRO A 177 14.02 -8.22 -26.49
N GLY A 178 15.25 -7.96 -26.91
CA GLY A 178 15.66 -7.91 -28.32
C GLY A 178 15.85 -6.49 -28.87
N ASP A 179 15.31 -5.47 -28.19
CA ASP A 179 15.57 -4.08 -28.55
C ASP A 179 17.03 -3.69 -28.28
N LYS A 180 17.50 -2.68 -28.99
CA LYS A 180 18.79 -2.04 -28.72
C LYS A 180 18.55 -0.68 -28.08
N LEU A 181 19.12 -0.48 -26.90
CA LEU A 181 19.11 0.80 -26.24
C LEU A 181 20.27 1.64 -26.77
N LYS A 182 19.99 2.80 -27.33
CA LYS A 182 21.02 3.74 -27.78
C LYS A 182 21.25 4.77 -26.67
N LEU A 183 22.46 4.75 -26.12
CA LEU A 183 22.91 5.65 -25.06
C LEU A 183 23.94 6.62 -25.62
N GLU A 184 23.82 7.90 -25.30
CA GLU A 184 24.90 8.87 -25.47
C GLU A 184 25.37 9.28 -24.09
N VAL A 185 26.67 9.12 -23.82
CA VAL A 185 27.26 9.40 -22.52
C VAL A 185 28.46 10.31 -22.68
N GLU A 186 28.72 11.12 -21.65
CA GLU A 186 29.90 11.97 -21.55
C GLU A 186 30.71 11.58 -20.32
N ASN A 187 32.01 11.41 -20.50
CA ASN A 187 32.95 11.22 -19.40
C ASN A 187 34.22 12.03 -19.68
N ALA A 188 34.66 12.82 -18.70
CA ALA A 188 35.81 13.71 -18.82
C ALA A 188 35.83 14.59 -20.09
N GLY A 189 34.66 15.07 -20.53
CA GLY A 189 34.50 15.91 -21.73
C GLY A 189 34.51 15.14 -23.07
N GLN A 190 34.63 13.81 -23.05
CA GLN A 190 34.51 12.98 -24.24
C GLN A 190 33.12 12.37 -24.33
N THR A 191 32.43 12.60 -25.45
CA THR A 191 31.14 11.99 -25.74
C THR A 191 31.30 10.69 -26.52
N ARG A 192 30.61 9.64 -26.10
CA ARG A 192 30.53 8.36 -26.82
C ARG A 192 29.10 7.86 -26.91
N THR A 193 28.84 7.12 -27.98
CA THR A 193 27.57 6.44 -28.19
C THR A 193 27.76 4.95 -27.90
N VAL A 194 26.89 4.40 -27.06
CA VAL A 194 26.91 3.00 -26.63
C VAL A 194 25.58 2.36 -26.99
N GLU A 195 25.62 1.27 -27.76
CA GLU A 195 24.44 0.47 -28.06
C GLU A 195 24.41 -0.77 -27.16
N VAL A 196 23.34 -0.92 -26.38
CA VAL A 196 23.19 -2.02 -25.44
C VAL A 196 22.05 -2.92 -25.91
N PRO A 197 22.32 -4.17 -26.32
CA PRO A 197 21.27 -5.12 -26.64
C PRO A 197 20.56 -5.55 -25.35
N LEU A 198 19.24 -5.41 -25.32
CA LEU A 198 18.42 -5.80 -24.18
C LEU A 198 18.08 -7.29 -24.29
N THR A 199 18.40 -8.03 -23.24
CA THR A 199 18.01 -9.43 -23.05
C THR A 199 16.98 -9.53 -21.93
N ALA A 200 16.30 -10.68 -21.81
CA ALA A 200 15.39 -10.94 -20.69
C ALA A 200 16.08 -10.88 -19.31
N SER A 201 17.41 -11.03 -19.27
CA SER A 201 18.24 -10.94 -18.06
C SER A 201 18.87 -9.56 -17.84
N THR A 202 18.57 -8.58 -18.69
CA THR A 202 19.13 -7.24 -18.58
C THR A 202 18.45 -6.47 -17.46
N THR A 203 19.23 -6.06 -16.46
CA THR A 203 18.76 -5.30 -15.31
C THR A 203 19.23 -3.85 -15.39
N LEU A 204 18.55 -2.96 -14.65
CA LEU A 204 18.87 -1.53 -14.59
C LEU A 204 20.31 -1.29 -14.12
N ASP A 205 20.70 -1.97 -13.04
CA ASP A 205 22.01 -1.84 -12.41
C ASP A 205 23.15 -2.31 -13.30
N ARG A 206 22.90 -3.29 -14.17
CA ARG A 206 23.87 -3.71 -15.18
C ARG A 206 24.16 -2.62 -16.22
N ILE A 207 23.17 -1.80 -16.58
CA ILE A 207 23.32 -0.78 -17.61
C ILE A 207 23.74 0.55 -17.01
N LEU A 208 22.96 1.09 -16.07
CA LEU A 208 23.12 2.44 -15.53
C LEU A 208 23.90 2.47 -14.22
N GLY A 209 24.23 1.31 -13.65
CA GLY A 209 24.84 1.22 -12.34
C GLY A 209 23.85 1.34 -11.20
N TYR A 210 24.39 1.39 -9.98
CA TYR A 210 23.58 1.54 -8.78
C TYR A 210 23.02 2.95 -8.66
N LEU A 211 21.82 3.04 -8.08
CA LEU A 211 21.22 4.32 -7.73
C LEU A 211 22.14 5.05 -6.74
N PRO A 212 22.34 6.37 -6.88
CA PRO A 212 23.16 7.18 -5.98
C PRO A 212 22.41 7.41 -4.65
N ARG A 213 22.18 6.32 -3.91
CA ARG A 213 21.51 6.36 -2.62
C ARG A 213 22.48 6.93 -1.60
N PRO A 214 22.17 8.02 -0.88
CA PRO A 214 23.04 8.51 0.17
C PRO A 214 23.23 7.45 1.26
N PRO A 215 24.40 7.37 1.91
CA PRO A 215 24.75 6.33 2.87
C PRO A 215 24.10 6.58 4.24
N ILE A 216 22.77 6.69 4.28
CA ILE A 216 21.98 6.92 5.50
C ILE A 216 21.49 5.56 6.01
N LEU A 217 21.59 5.34 7.32
CA LEU A 217 21.10 4.13 7.98
C LEU A 217 19.58 4.17 8.11
N ASP A 218 18.88 3.19 7.51
CA ASP A 218 17.42 3.05 7.63
C ASP A 218 17.03 2.47 8.99
N GLU A 219 17.68 1.40 9.45
CA GLU A 219 17.42 0.76 10.74
C GLU A 219 18.72 0.19 11.31
N VAL A 220 18.89 0.27 12.63
CA VAL A 220 19.99 -0.39 13.35
C VAL A 220 19.40 -1.49 14.23
N ALA A 221 19.65 -2.75 13.88
CA ALA A 221 19.07 -3.88 14.59
C ALA A 221 19.61 -4.01 16.03
N PRO A 222 18.76 -4.34 17.02
CA PRO A 222 19.19 -4.51 18.41
C PRO A 222 20.22 -5.64 18.59
N GLY A 223 21.15 -5.46 19.53
CA GLY A 223 22.19 -6.42 19.88
C GLY A 223 23.36 -6.52 18.89
N THR A 224 23.33 -5.75 17.80
CA THR A 224 24.39 -5.74 16.79
C THR A 224 25.64 -4.97 17.24
N PRO A 225 26.81 -5.25 16.64
CA PRO A 225 27.98 -4.39 16.82
C PRO A 225 27.71 -2.92 16.46
N ALA A 226 26.85 -2.67 15.46
CA ALA A 226 26.44 -1.32 15.05
C ALA A 226 25.72 -0.57 16.18
N GLU A 227 24.73 -1.20 16.83
CA GLU A 227 24.05 -0.60 17.99
C GLU A 227 25.03 -0.34 19.14
N ARG A 228 25.90 -1.31 19.46
CA ARG A 228 26.92 -1.15 20.52
C ARG A 228 27.94 -0.06 20.22
N ALA A 229 28.21 0.21 18.95
CA ALA A 229 29.06 1.31 18.49
C ALA A 229 28.35 2.67 18.55
N GLY A 230 27.04 2.70 18.87
CA GLY A 230 26.25 3.91 19.02
C GLY A 230 25.62 4.43 17.74
N LEU A 231 25.63 3.64 16.66
CA LEU A 231 24.95 3.99 15.41
C LEU A 231 23.43 4.00 15.61
N LYS A 232 22.75 4.93 14.94
CA LYS A 232 21.30 5.12 15.01
C LYS A 232 20.68 5.24 13.62
N GLU A 233 19.38 4.96 13.55
CA GLU A 233 18.55 5.32 12.40
C GLU A 233 18.73 6.80 12.07
N GLY A 234 18.94 7.09 10.78
CA GLY A 234 19.19 8.43 10.26
C GLY A 234 20.65 8.88 10.29
N ASP A 235 21.57 8.13 10.89
CA ASP A 235 22.99 8.46 10.80
C ASP A 235 23.49 8.35 9.35
N GLN A 236 24.31 9.31 8.92
CA GLN A 236 24.96 9.29 7.60
C GLN A 236 26.41 8.81 7.73
N ILE A 237 26.74 7.71 7.06
CA ILE A 237 28.09 7.17 7.01
C ILE A 237 28.92 7.98 6.02
N LEU A 238 29.88 8.76 6.53
CA LEU A 238 30.76 9.58 5.70
C LEU A 238 31.98 8.81 5.18
N ALA A 239 32.43 7.80 5.93
CA ALA A 239 33.58 6.98 5.60
C ALA A 239 33.57 5.62 6.33
N VAL A 240 34.16 4.60 5.73
CA VAL A 240 34.44 3.28 6.33
C VAL A 240 35.92 2.97 6.12
N ASP A 241 36.62 2.57 7.18
CA ASP A 241 38.07 2.28 7.16
C ASP A 241 38.93 3.41 6.54
N GLY A 242 38.51 4.66 6.77
CA GLY A 242 39.17 5.86 6.24
C GLY A 242 38.89 6.14 4.76
N GLN A 243 38.12 5.30 4.07
CA GLN A 243 37.67 5.54 2.70
C GLN A 243 36.34 6.29 2.71
N LYS A 244 36.28 7.43 2.00
CA LYS A 244 35.07 8.25 1.91
C LYS A 244 33.97 7.51 1.16
N ILE A 245 32.75 7.53 1.70
CA ILE A 245 31.55 6.99 1.06
C ILE A 245 30.62 8.15 0.71
N GLU A 246 30.29 8.31 -0.57
CA GLU A 246 29.31 9.30 -1.03
C GLU A 246 27.93 8.68 -1.29
N TYR A 247 27.89 7.40 -1.69
CA TYR A 247 26.67 6.65 -1.99
C TYR A 247 26.79 5.20 -1.52
N TRP A 248 25.65 4.57 -1.22
CA TRP A 248 25.59 3.12 -1.01
C TRP A 248 25.96 2.40 -2.31
N GLU A 249 27.07 1.67 -2.29
CA GLU A 249 27.39 0.67 -3.30
C GLU A 249 26.58 -0.59 -2.97
N ARG A 250 25.85 -1.15 -3.93
CA ARG A 250 24.94 -2.27 -3.67
C ARG A 250 25.69 -3.61 -3.62
N GLU A 251 26.87 -3.63 -3.00
CA GLU A 251 27.48 -4.84 -2.46
C GLU A 251 27.33 -4.83 -0.93
N SER A 252 26.08 -4.77 -0.47
CA SER A 252 25.77 -5.30 0.86
C SER A 252 25.82 -6.81 0.74
N HIS A 253 27.00 -7.38 0.96
CA HIS A 253 27.12 -8.78 1.34
C HIS A 253 26.16 -9.02 2.51
N GLU A 254 25.10 -9.80 2.26
CA GLU A 254 24.45 -10.58 3.29
C GLU A 254 25.56 -11.45 3.91
N ALA A 255 26.03 -11.07 5.09
CA ALA A 255 26.88 -11.87 5.96
C ALA A 255 26.25 -11.89 7.35
#